data_AF-A0A9X3XE44-F1
#
_entry.id   AF-A0A9X3XE44-F1
#
_cell.length_a   1.000
_cell.length_b   1.000
_cell.length_c   1.000
_cell.angle_alpha   90.00
_cell.angle_beta   90.00
_cell.angle_gamma   90.00
#
_symmetry.space_group_name_H-M   'P 1'
#
loop_
_entity.id
_entity.type
_entity.pdbx_description
1 polymer ?
#
loop_
_entity_poly.entity_id
_entity_poly.type
_entity_poly.pdbx_seq_one_letter_code
_entity_poly.pdbx_strand_id
1 'polypeptide(L)'
;MTVRKSLFLVAGSFLALIGACGGDDDPASAVSEVVALPLHGEADLLPGFAYSTGLQPSGSPVQASFDLSAKGAATVDAKAAPSGSKSEPKLTGMPGSGKVALSGGFSMVGTLKVDIDNLPSYDGPIPGLENVEITFEGSTAFDPFSIGTGITTQALIPPVRLPKIPLPGSIPGSLVLEVEEGSFVEIGFTGTCAAIDGTDVAYQGDVVRGGSLIIQPSIEIEVPFVGTKTFEIPKFTADLALGTTSLAMAAEVSTFGAPTSGDEAKVGTCEGNGAGGGGGGSSSSSGTGGAGGSGAGGAGAGGAGGSGAGGSGGSGGGPVCNDDLNPEPNDTKDTATKIAADISCSPVTEDTRAGVLDGETDIDIYSYPNGIDVCAGPAKPWLKAYATKPTTWFCIIPRCAAKEIPDILECQDGQYYSLDGMEACCNQGADVLMHLECTAGGSTLTSYLVYVDQPGVNECTDYAYSLTFLSP
;
A
#
# COMPACT_ATOMS: atom_id res chain seq x y z
N MET A 1 -21.05 -3.51 18.95
CA MET A 1 -19.98 -2.52 19.21
C MET A 1 -20.64 -1.16 19.26
N THR A 2 -20.65 -0.54 20.43
CA THR A 2 -21.34 0.74 20.67
C THR A 2 -20.34 1.86 20.49
N VAL A 3 -20.47 2.63 19.40
CA VAL A 3 -19.62 3.80 19.13
C VAL A 3 -19.88 4.84 20.22
N ARG A 4 -18.91 5.03 21.12
CA ARG A 4 -18.94 6.13 22.10
C ARG A 4 -18.51 7.41 21.40
N LYS A 5 -19.46 8.32 21.18
CA LYS A 5 -19.17 9.71 20.82
C LYS A 5 -18.50 10.40 22.01
N SER A 6 -17.21 10.69 21.90
CA SER A 6 -16.48 11.53 22.84
C SER A 6 -16.74 12.99 22.50
N LEU A 7 -17.44 13.70 23.39
CA LEU A 7 -17.75 15.12 23.28
C LEU A 7 -16.56 15.92 23.84
N PHE A 8 -15.73 16.50 22.98
CA PHE A 8 -14.71 17.47 23.39
C PHE A 8 -15.35 18.84 23.56
N LEU A 9 -15.30 19.37 24.79
CA LEU A 9 -15.87 20.65 25.19
C LEU A 9 -14.75 21.70 25.16
N VAL A 10 -14.69 22.49 24.09
CA VAL A 10 -13.73 23.61 23.94
C VAL A 10 -14.29 24.83 24.67
N ALA A 11 -13.67 25.22 25.77
CA ALA A 11 -14.01 26.44 26.52
C ALA A 11 -13.34 27.67 25.88
N GLY A 12 -14.09 28.41 25.06
CA GLY A 12 -13.67 29.69 24.49
C GLY A 12 -13.96 30.86 25.44
N SER A 13 -12.92 31.61 25.81
CA SER A 13 -13.03 32.85 26.59
C SER A 13 -13.63 33.98 25.75
N PHE A 14 -14.74 34.55 26.22
CA PHE A 14 -15.36 35.77 25.67
C PHE A 14 -14.62 37.01 26.21
N LEU A 15 -13.95 37.77 25.33
CA LEU A 15 -13.51 39.13 25.61
C LEU A 15 -14.47 40.11 24.90
N ALA A 16 -15.25 40.84 25.69
CA ALA A 16 -16.11 41.91 25.19
C ALA A 16 -15.30 43.21 25.07
N LEU A 17 -15.23 43.80 23.87
CA LEU A 17 -14.85 45.18 23.67
C LEU A 17 -16.04 45.96 23.10
N ILE A 18 -16.47 46.99 23.83
CA ILE A 18 -17.46 47.98 23.41
C ILE A 18 -16.71 49.27 23.04
N GLY A 19 -17.05 49.85 21.90
CA GLY A 19 -17.09 51.30 21.72
C GLY A 19 -16.44 51.87 20.45
N ALA A 20 -17.26 52.35 19.51
CA ALA A 20 -17.41 53.78 19.13
C ALA A 20 -17.78 53.98 17.64
N CYS A 21 -18.73 54.88 17.40
CA CYS A 21 -19.39 55.20 16.13
C CYS A 21 -18.64 56.24 15.26
N GLY A 22 -18.86 56.18 13.95
CA GLY A 22 -19.03 57.36 13.08
C GLY A 22 -18.06 57.50 11.91
N GLY A 23 -18.55 57.31 10.67
CA GLY A 23 -17.86 57.74 9.45
C GLY A 23 -18.31 57.01 8.17
N ASP A 24 -19.13 57.71 7.39
CA ASP A 24 -19.42 57.65 5.94
C ASP A 24 -19.31 56.34 5.13
N ASP A 25 -20.42 56.06 4.44
CA ASP A 25 -20.75 54.89 3.61
C ASP A 25 -19.87 54.74 2.36
N ASP A 26 -18.81 53.92 2.46
CA ASP A 26 -18.33 53.12 1.34
C ASP A 26 -18.91 51.71 1.51
N PRO A 27 -19.62 51.13 0.52
CA PRO A 27 -19.96 49.71 0.56
C PRO A 27 -18.67 48.91 0.36
N ALA A 28 -17.91 48.78 1.44
CA ALA A 28 -16.78 47.87 1.52
C ALA A 28 -17.35 46.48 1.23
N SER A 29 -17.11 46.00 0.00
CA SER A 29 -17.32 44.61 -0.37
C SER A 29 -16.69 43.77 0.73
N ALA A 30 -17.52 43.22 1.60
CA ALA A 30 -17.07 42.30 2.62
C ALA A 30 -16.38 41.17 1.87
N VAL A 31 -15.05 41.16 1.93
CA VAL A 31 -14.26 40.10 1.32
C VAL A 31 -14.59 38.88 2.15
N SER A 32 -15.46 38.01 1.64
CA SER A 32 -15.82 36.79 2.34
C SER A 32 -14.53 36.07 2.70
N GLU A 33 -14.29 35.86 3.99
CA GLU A 33 -13.10 35.17 4.45
C GLU A 33 -13.20 33.68 4.09
N VAL A 34 -12.04 33.05 3.87
CA VAL A 34 -11.98 31.59 3.70
C VAL A 34 -12.26 30.95 5.07
N VAL A 35 -13.30 30.13 5.14
CA VAL A 35 -13.65 29.37 6.35
C VAL A 35 -12.92 28.04 6.30
N ALA A 36 -12.13 27.73 7.33
CA ALA A 36 -11.43 26.45 7.44
C ALA A 36 -12.20 25.48 8.34
N LEU A 37 -12.53 24.30 7.80
CA LEU A 37 -13.20 23.21 8.49
C LEU A 37 -12.17 22.10 8.80
N PRO A 38 -11.87 21.82 10.08
CA PRO A 38 -10.95 20.75 10.44
C PRO A 38 -11.62 19.37 10.32
N LEU A 39 -10.88 18.42 9.77
CA LEU A 39 -11.21 17.00 9.72
C LEU A 39 -10.13 16.24 10.47
N HIS A 40 -10.53 15.35 11.36
CA HIS A 40 -9.62 14.53 12.17
C HIS A 40 -10.13 13.10 12.22
N GLY A 41 -9.22 12.16 11.99
CA GLY A 41 -9.45 10.73 12.14
C GLY A 41 -8.33 10.10 12.94
N GLU A 42 -8.69 9.15 13.78
CA GLU A 42 -7.76 8.35 14.58
C GLU A 42 -8.10 6.87 14.41
N ALA A 43 -7.07 6.04 14.28
CA ALA A 43 -7.16 4.59 14.29
C ALA A 43 -6.07 3.99 15.18
N ASP A 44 -6.34 2.81 15.76
CA ASP A 44 -5.31 2.03 16.44
C ASP A 44 -4.19 1.71 15.44
N LEU A 45 -2.95 2.03 15.82
CA LEU A 45 -1.80 1.80 14.94
C LEU A 45 -1.44 0.32 14.88
N LEU A 46 -1.54 -0.41 15.99
CA LEU A 46 -1.13 -1.81 16.09
C LEU A 46 -2.24 -2.68 16.71
N PRO A 47 -3.42 -2.78 16.07
CA PRO A 47 -4.58 -3.44 16.67
C PRO A 47 -4.32 -4.94 16.87
N GLY A 48 -4.31 -5.37 18.13
CA GLY A 48 -4.17 -6.78 18.48
C GLY A 48 -2.78 -7.37 18.23
N PHE A 49 -1.76 -6.54 17.99
CA PHE A 49 -0.40 -7.02 17.78
C PHE A 49 0.11 -7.78 19.01
N ALA A 50 0.57 -9.01 18.78
CA ALA A 50 1.24 -9.85 19.76
C ALA A 50 2.26 -10.74 19.04
N TYR A 51 3.46 -10.84 19.58
CA TYR A 51 4.54 -11.66 19.04
C TYR A 51 5.23 -12.41 20.18
N SER A 52 5.59 -13.68 19.97
CA SER A 52 6.31 -14.49 20.96
C SER A 52 7.49 -15.20 20.31
N THR A 53 8.66 -15.15 20.93
CA THR A 53 9.84 -15.89 20.47
C THR A 53 9.83 -17.37 20.87
N GLY A 54 9.00 -17.74 21.86
CA GLY A 54 9.20 -18.98 22.62
C GLY A 54 10.55 -19.00 23.36
N LEU A 55 10.86 -20.10 24.05
CA LEU A 55 12.15 -20.27 24.74
C LEU A 55 13.27 -20.53 23.73
N GLN A 56 14.29 -19.68 23.75
CA GLN A 56 15.45 -19.74 22.86
C GLN A 56 16.76 -19.45 23.61
N PRO A 57 17.92 -19.98 23.15
CA PRO A 57 18.04 -21.02 22.14
C PRO A 57 17.70 -22.40 22.75
N SER A 58 17.04 -23.25 21.96
CA SER A 58 16.66 -24.60 22.42
C SER A 58 17.87 -25.41 22.89
N GLY A 59 17.75 -26.06 24.06
CA GLY A 59 18.80 -26.91 24.64
C GLY A 59 19.95 -26.16 25.34
N SER A 60 19.95 -24.83 25.33
CA SER A 60 20.92 -24.03 26.07
C SER A 60 20.68 -24.11 27.59
N PRO A 61 21.72 -24.06 28.44
CA PRO A 61 21.58 -23.91 29.89
C PRO A 61 20.99 -22.54 30.29
N VAL A 62 20.98 -21.57 29.38
CA VAL A 62 20.31 -20.27 29.55
C VAL A 62 19.38 -20.05 28.37
N GLN A 63 18.09 -19.95 28.65
CA GLN A 63 17.06 -19.73 27.66
C GLN A 63 16.19 -18.56 28.08
N ALA A 64 15.73 -17.76 27.12
CA ALA A 64 14.76 -16.71 27.37
C ALA A 64 13.63 -16.79 26.34
N SER A 65 12.44 -16.38 26.75
CA SER A 65 11.32 -16.10 25.85
C SER A 65 10.87 -14.66 26.04
N PHE A 66 10.46 -14.03 24.95
CA PHE A 66 9.95 -12.67 24.95
C PHE A 66 8.58 -12.65 24.30
N ASP A 67 7.61 -12.07 25.00
CA ASP A 67 6.29 -11.76 24.49
C ASP A 67 6.20 -10.25 24.30
N LEU A 68 6.08 -9.81 23.05
CA LEU A 68 5.96 -8.42 22.66
C LEU A 68 4.50 -8.07 22.45
N SER A 69 4.14 -6.89 22.94
CA SER A 69 2.88 -6.22 22.64
C SER A 69 3.17 -4.80 22.20
N ALA A 70 2.28 -4.20 21.44
CA ALA A 70 2.48 -2.85 20.95
C ALA A 70 1.17 -2.08 20.99
N LYS A 71 1.28 -0.77 21.17
CA LYS A 71 0.17 0.17 21.16
C LYS A 71 0.59 1.43 20.43
N GLY A 72 -0.38 2.13 19.88
CA GLY A 72 -0.13 3.40 19.22
C GLY A 72 -1.38 3.91 18.52
N ALA A 73 -1.29 5.13 18.02
CA ALA A 73 -2.33 5.79 17.25
C ALA A 73 -1.77 6.20 15.88
N ALA A 74 -2.56 5.98 14.85
CA ALA A 74 -2.42 6.60 13.54
C ALA A 74 -3.46 7.73 13.45
N THR A 75 -3.01 8.96 13.20
CA THR A 75 -3.88 10.13 13.06
C THR A 75 -3.78 10.70 11.66
N VAL A 76 -4.92 11.07 11.11
CA VAL A 76 -5.02 11.83 9.85
C VAL A 76 -5.76 13.13 10.15
N ASP A 77 -5.06 14.23 9.96
CA ASP A 77 -5.61 15.58 10.03
C ASP A 77 -5.71 16.16 8.62
N ALA A 78 -6.78 16.89 8.34
CA ALA A 78 -6.93 17.65 7.11
C ALA A 78 -7.75 18.92 7.37
N LYS A 79 -7.64 19.91 6.48
CA LYS A 79 -8.55 21.06 6.45
C LYS A 79 -9.20 21.17 5.09
N ALA A 80 -10.46 21.57 5.11
CA ALA A 80 -11.23 21.84 3.93
C ALA A 80 -11.94 23.19 4.05
N ALA A 81 -12.28 23.80 2.91
CA ALA A 81 -12.99 25.06 2.85
C ALA A 81 -14.36 24.85 2.19
N PRO A 82 -15.46 24.84 2.97
CA PRO A 82 -16.80 24.84 2.40
C PRO A 82 -17.10 26.20 1.76
N SER A 83 -17.61 26.21 0.53
CA SER A 83 -18.02 27.40 -0.20
C SER A 83 -19.34 27.17 -0.94
N GLY A 84 -19.89 28.24 -1.54
CA GLY A 84 -21.20 28.18 -2.20
C GLY A 84 -22.35 28.38 -1.21
N SER A 85 -23.37 27.52 -1.27
CA SER A 85 -24.56 27.61 -0.42
C SER A 85 -25.03 26.22 0.02
N LYS A 86 -25.97 26.17 0.96
CA LYS A 86 -26.55 24.90 1.42
C LYS A 86 -27.22 24.08 0.29
N SER A 87 -27.81 24.74 -0.71
CA SER A 87 -28.45 24.07 -1.86
C SER A 87 -27.49 23.73 -2.99
N GLU A 88 -26.33 24.37 -3.02
CA GLU A 88 -25.27 24.19 -4.02
C GLU A 88 -23.90 24.22 -3.32
N PRO A 89 -23.61 23.21 -2.47
CA PRO A 89 -22.42 23.23 -1.66
C PRO A 89 -21.20 22.87 -2.49
N LYS A 90 -20.07 23.46 -2.12
CA LYS A 90 -18.75 23.08 -2.62
C LYS A 90 -17.81 22.87 -1.45
N LEU A 91 -16.86 21.96 -1.59
CA LEU A 91 -15.85 21.70 -0.57
C LEU A 91 -14.51 21.50 -1.27
N THR A 92 -13.52 22.29 -0.87
CA THR A 92 -12.17 22.26 -1.44
C THR A 92 -11.16 21.90 -0.36
N GLY A 93 -10.27 20.95 -0.63
CA GLY A 93 -9.17 20.60 0.27
C GLY A 93 -8.18 21.77 0.33
N MET A 94 -7.73 22.16 1.53
CA MET A 94 -6.74 23.24 1.67
C MET A 94 -5.33 22.69 1.46
N PRO A 95 -4.57 23.12 0.44
CA PRO A 95 -3.23 22.62 0.16
C PRO A 95 -2.29 22.76 1.37
N GLY A 96 -1.44 21.76 1.59
CA GLY A 96 -0.47 21.65 2.67
C GLY A 96 -1.06 21.51 4.07
N SER A 97 -2.38 21.37 4.20
CA SER A 97 -3.04 21.27 5.49
C SER A 97 -3.24 19.83 5.99
N GLY A 98 -2.99 18.84 5.12
CA GLY A 98 -3.06 17.43 5.45
C GLY A 98 -1.83 17.00 6.25
N LYS A 99 -2.04 16.18 7.28
CA LYS A 99 -0.98 15.53 8.04
C LYS A 99 -1.38 14.10 8.38
N VAL A 100 -0.51 13.16 8.03
CA VAL A 100 -0.56 11.79 8.54
C VAL A 100 0.50 11.69 9.62
N ALA A 101 0.14 11.17 10.79
CA ALA A 101 1.09 10.96 11.87
C ALA A 101 0.86 9.63 12.57
N LEU A 102 1.92 9.08 13.13
CA LEU A 102 1.92 7.85 13.88
C LEU A 102 2.72 8.06 15.17
N SER A 103 2.25 7.47 16.26
CA SER A 103 2.97 7.45 17.53
C SER A 103 2.60 6.20 18.32
N GLY A 104 3.52 5.71 19.13
CA GLY A 104 3.27 4.52 19.93
C GLY A 104 4.49 4.00 20.65
N GLY A 105 4.37 2.77 21.11
CA GLY A 105 5.48 2.06 21.73
C GLY A 105 5.26 0.56 21.82
N PHE A 106 6.39 -0.14 21.98
CA PHE A 106 6.43 -1.57 22.27
C PHE A 106 6.64 -1.79 23.76
N SER A 107 5.91 -2.75 24.31
CA SER A 107 6.11 -3.27 25.66
C SER A 107 6.45 -4.75 25.57
N MET A 108 7.32 -5.21 26.47
CA MET A 108 7.82 -6.57 26.46
C MET A 108 7.63 -7.21 27.83
N VAL A 109 7.27 -8.49 27.85
CA VAL A 109 7.42 -9.36 29.01
C VAL A 109 8.22 -10.58 28.60
N GLY A 110 8.72 -11.37 29.55
CA GLY A 110 9.54 -12.50 29.20
C GLY A 110 9.73 -13.48 30.34
N THR A 111 10.14 -14.68 29.96
CA THR A 111 10.48 -15.78 30.87
C THR A 111 11.95 -16.11 30.70
N LEU A 112 12.64 -16.37 31.80
CA LEU A 112 14.03 -16.81 31.83
C LEU A 112 14.08 -18.21 32.43
N LYS A 113 14.87 -19.07 31.80
CA LYS A 113 15.23 -20.38 32.31
C LYS A 113 16.76 -20.50 32.39
N VAL A 114 17.26 -20.77 33.59
CA VAL A 114 18.69 -20.96 33.86
C VAL A 114 18.90 -22.27 34.58
N ASP A 115 19.77 -23.09 34.00
CA ASP A 115 20.22 -24.38 34.54
C ASP A 115 21.73 -24.51 34.29
N ILE A 116 22.51 -23.81 35.11
CA ILE A 116 23.98 -23.82 35.06
C ILE A 116 24.51 -24.45 36.35
N ASP A 117 25.44 -25.40 36.21
CA ASP A 117 26.13 -26.01 37.35
C ASP A 117 26.73 -24.96 38.29
N ASN A 118 26.47 -25.12 39.59
CA ASN A 118 26.93 -24.23 40.68
C ASN A 118 26.27 -22.85 40.73
N LEU A 119 25.20 -22.62 39.97
CA LEU A 119 24.30 -21.48 40.16
C LEU A 119 22.92 -21.96 40.60
N PRO A 120 22.13 -21.13 41.31
CA PRO A 120 20.73 -21.43 41.56
C PRO A 120 19.99 -21.59 40.22
N SER A 121 19.21 -22.67 40.09
CA SER A 121 18.33 -22.84 38.94
C SER A 121 17.18 -21.83 39.01
N TYR A 122 16.72 -21.41 37.84
CA TYR A 122 15.61 -20.46 37.72
C TYR A 122 14.74 -20.83 36.52
N ASP A 123 13.42 -20.76 36.70
CA ASP A 123 12.42 -20.93 35.64
C ASP A 123 11.22 -20.04 36.00
N GLY A 124 11.10 -18.87 35.36
CA GLY A 124 10.10 -17.88 35.73
C GLY A 124 10.21 -16.54 35.00
N PRO A 125 9.36 -15.55 35.34
CA PRO A 125 9.29 -14.26 34.65
C PRO A 125 10.51 -13.37 34.92
N ILE A 126 10.91 -12.55 33.96
CA ILE A 126 12.00 -11.57 34.11
C ILE A 126 11.44 -10.24 34.67
N PRO A 127 11.61 -9.93 35.96
CA PRO A 127 11.04 -8.72 36.55
C PRO A 127 11.71 -7.47 36.00
N GLY A 128 10.95 -6.41 35.79
CA GLY A 128 11.45 -5.14 35.29
C GLY A 128 11.40 -5.01 33.77
N LEU A 129 11.25 -6.11 33.04
CA LEU A 129 11.11 -6.12 31.58
C LEU A 129 9.83 -5.41 31.13
N GLU A 130 8.76 -5.50 31.92
CA GLU A 130 7.50 -4.79 31.71
C GLU A 130 7.62 -3.26 31.75
N ASN A 131 8.73 -2.73 32.27
CA ASN A 131 9.02 -1.30 32.30
C ASN A 131 9.87 -0.84 31.10
N VAL A 132 10.25 -1.76 30.20
CA VAL A 132 10.91 -1.43 28.94
C VAL A 132 9.86 -0.95 27.96
N GLU A 133 10.01 0.30 27.54
CA GLU A 133 9.21 0.92 26.50
C GLU A 133 10.11 1.40 25.37
N ILE A 134 9.81 0.95 24.15
CA ILE A 134 10.47 1.42 22.93
C ILE A 134 9.47 2.32 22.21
N THR A 135 9.63 3.63 22.36
CA THR A 135 8.71 4.62 21.76
C THR A 135 9.12 4.98 20.34
N PHE A 136 8.14 5.34 19.52
CA PHE A 136 8.38 5.84 18.17
C PHE A 136 7.34 6.91 17.79
N GLU A 137 7.73 7.81 16.89
CA GLU A 137 6.86 8.85 16.34
C GLU A 137 7.28 9.20 14.91
N GLY A 138 6.32 9.54 14.07
CA GLY A 138 6.56 9.95 12.69
C GLY A 138 5.41 10.80 12.15
N SER A 139 5.69 11.69 11.21
CA SER A 139 4.63 12.44 10.52
C SER A 139 5.05 12.92 9.13
N THR A 140 4.11 12.86 8.18
CA THR A 140 4.27 13.36 6.82
C THR A 140 3.09 14.28 6.46
N ALA A 141 3.39 15.41 5.81
CA ALA A 141 2.36 16.32 5.30
C ALA A 141 1.85 15.85 3.93
N PHE A 142 0.60 16.17 3.61
CA PHE A 142 0.00 15.90 2.30
C PHE A 142 -1.05 16.96 1.92
N ASP A 143 -1.45 16.97 0.64
CA ASP A 143 -2.56 17.79 0.16
C ASP A 143 -3.89 17.04 0.32
N PRO A 144 -4.86 17.55 1.10
CA PRO A 144 -6.14 16.88 1.28
C PRO A 144 -6.91 16.71 -0.03
N PHE A 145 -7.67 15.62 -0.10
CA PHE A 145 -8.55 15.26 -1.22
C PHE A 145 -7.87 14.83 -2.52
N SER A 146 -6.56 14.54 -2.49
CA SER A 146 -5.89 13.78 -3.56
C SER A 146 -6.32 12.30 -3.53
N ILE A 147 -7.57 12.03 -3.95
CA ILE A 147 -8.19 10.70 -3.92
C ILE A 147 -7.39 9.72 -4.80
N GLY A 148 -7.14 8.53 -4.27
CA GLY A 148 -6.36 7.48 -4.94
C GLY A 148 -4.85 7.71 -4.94
N THR A 149 -4.37 8.84 -4.40
CA THR A 149 -2.94 9.06 -4.18
C THR A 149 -2.59 8.65 -2.75
N GLY A 150 -1.75 7.62 -2.62
CA GLY A 150 -1.24 7.17 -1.33
C GLY A 150 -0.14 8.10 -0.81
N ILE A 151 -0.11 8.28 0.51
CA ILE A 151 1.01 8.90 1.22
C ILE A 151 1.52 7.94 2.29
N THR A 152 2.84 7.87 2.43
CA THR A 152 3.49 7.03 3.43
C THR A 152 4.16 7.89 4.50
N THR A 153 4.01 7.48 5.75
CA THR A 153 4.67 8.05 6.92
C THR A 153 5.43 6.96 7.63
N GLN A 154 6.71 7.19 7.89
CA GLN A 154 7.59 6.25 8.56
C GLN A 154 8.16 6.87 9.83
N ALA A 155 8.23 6.07 10.91
CA ALA A 155 8.99 6.36 12.11
C ALA A 155 10.15 5.37 12.22
N LEU A 156 11.37 5.88 12.11
CA LEU A 156 12.58 5.09 12.34
C LEU A 156 12.77 4.89 13.84
N ILE A 157 13.09 3.66 14.23
CA ILE A 157 13.46 3.34 15.61
C ILE A 157 14.99 3.24 15.64
N PRO A 158 15.68 4.22 16.25
CA PRO A 158 17.13 4.24 16.19
C PRO A 158 17.74 3.04 16.94
N PRO A 159 18.89 2.52 16.47
CA PRO A 159 19.62 1.50 17.20
C PRO A 159 19.97 2.01 18.60
N VAL A 160 19.62 1.23 19.62
CA VAL A 160 19.85 1.63 21.01
C VAL A 160 20.02 0.42 21.91
N ARG A 161 21.02 0.49 22.79
CA ARG A 161 21.17 -0.45 23.90
C ARG A 161 20.31 0.01 25.06
N LEU A 162 19.32 -0.79 25.41
CA LEU A 162 18.38 -0.49 26.49
C LEU A 162 19.05 -0.65 27.86
N PRO A 163 18.49 -0.02 28.92
CA PRO A 163 18.99 -0.20 30.28
C PRO A 163 19.05 -1.68 30.67
N LYS A 164 20.14 -2.09 31.32
CA LYS A 164 20.33 -3.46 31.79
C LYS A 164 19.26 -3.85 32.81
N ILE A 165 18.65 -5.01 32.64
CA ILE A 165 17.64 -5.55 33.57
C ILE A 165 18.30 -6.60 34.46
N PRO A 166 18.33 -6.44 35.80
CA PRO A 166 18.91 -7.43 36.69
C PRO A 166 18.24 -8.80 36.56
N LEU A 167 19.02 -9.88 36.61
CA LEU A 167 18.45 -11.23 36.56
C LEU A 167 17.74 -11.60 37.87
N PRO A 168 16.62 -12.34 37.80
CA PRO A 168 15.90 -12.80 38.99
C PRO A 168 16.62 -13.96 39.71
N GLY A 169 16.06 -14.39 40.84
CA GLY A 169 16.50 -15.62 41.51
C GLY A 169 17.87 -15.54 42.19
N SER A 170 18.37 -14.33 42.47
CA SER A 170 19.74 -14.10 42.98
C SER A 170 20.85 -14.53 42.00
N ILE A 171 20.53 -14.67 40.70
CA ILE A 171 21.51 -14.91 39.67
C ILE A 171 22.29 -13.60 39.46
N PRO A 172 23.60 -13.55 39.72
CA PRO A 172 24.37 -12.32 39.57
C PRO A 172 24.54 -12.02 38.07
N GLY A 173 23.90 -10.95 37.58
CA GLY A 173 23.93 -10.63 36.15
C GLY A 173 22.81 -9.73 35.68
N SER A 174 22.71 -9.56 34.35
CA SER A 174 21.67 -8.78 33.71
C SER A 174 21.26 -9.33 32.33
N LEU A 175 19.99 -9.14 31.98
CA LEU A 175 19.52 -9.16 30.60
C LEU A 175 19.90 -7.83 29.93
N VAL A 176 20.46 -7.94 28.73
CA VAL A 176 20.78 -6.83 27.84
C VAL A 176 19.91 -6.97 26.59
N LEU A 177 19.28 -5.86 26.19
CA LEU A 177 18.49 -5.77 24.97
C LEU A 177 19.05 -4.67 24.10
N GLU A 178 19.28 -4.96 22.82
CA GLU A 178 19.71 -4.00 21.83
C GLU A 178 18.67 -3.94 20.71
N VAL A 179 18.16 -2.75 20.42
CA VAL A 179 17.36 -2.48 19.22
C VAL A 179 18.36 -2.27 18.08
N GLU A 180 18.16 -3.00 16.99
CA GLU A 180 19.08 -3.02 15.85
C GLU A 180 18.66 -2.06 14.73
N GLU A 181 19.64 -1.76 13.86
CA GLU A 181 19.41 -0.99 12.63
C GLU A 181 18.39 -1.69 11.71
N GLY A 182 17.59 -0.89 11.02
CA GLY A 182 16.49 -1.37 10.18
C GLY A 182 15.17 -1.54 10.93
N SER A 183 15.08 -1.13 12.19
CA SER A 183 13.81 -1.09 12.93
C SER A 183 12.99 0.15 12.55
N PHE A 184 11.73 -0.02 12.16
CA PHE A 184 10.82 1.07 11.79
C PHE A 184 9.34 0.68 11.94
N VAL A 185 8.49 1.70 12.03
CA VAL A 185 7.02 1.58 11.94
C VAL A 185 6.54 2.47 10.81
N GLU A 186 5.60 1.99 10.01
CA GLU A 186 5.10 2.72 8.85
C GLU A 186 3.58 2.67 8.75
N ILE A 187 2.99 3.77 8.29
CA ILE A 187 1.61 3.81 7.82
C ILE A 187 1.52 4.41 6.43
N GLY A 188 0.72 3.77 5.57
CA GLY A 188 0.21 4.34 4.34
C GLY A 188 -1.21 4.87 4.56
N PHE A 189 -1.54 6.02 3.98
CA PHE A 189 -2.91 6.54 3.93
C PHE A 189 -3.29 6.86 2.48
N THR A 190 -4.44 6.36 2.04
CA THR A 190 -4.99 6.66 0.71
C THR A 190 -6.41 7.17 0.86
N GLY A 191 -6.65 8.42 0.48
CA GLY A 191 -8.01 8.97 0.45
C GLY A 191 -8.87 8.23 -0.58
N THR A 192 -10.05 7.76 -0.19
CA THR A 192 -10.98 7.01 -1.07
C THR A 192 -12.24 7.80 -1.41
N CYS A 193 -12.64 8.72 -0.54
CA CYS A 193 -13.79 9.58 -0.80
C CYS A 193 -13.73 10.88 -0.02
N ALA A 194 -14.03 12.01 -0.65
CA ALA A 194 -14.35 13.27 0.00
C ALA A 194 -15.71 13.76 -0.51
N ALA A 195 -16.63 14.14 0.38
CA ALA A 195 -17.98 14.58 -0.01
C ALA A 195 -18.57 15.66 0.90
N ILE A 196 -19.51 16.45 0.38
CA ILE A 196 -20.32 17.45 1.11
C ILE A 196 -21.79 17.40 0.68
N ASP A 197 -22.73 17.42 1.62
CA ASP A 197 -24.19 17.41 1.36
C ASP A 197 -24.91 18.73 1.70
N GLY A 198 -24.13 19.74 2.14
CA GLY A 198 -24.61 21.06 2.52
C GLY A 198 -24.86 21.23 4.02
N THR A 199 -24.87 20.15 4.80
CA THR A 199 -24.84 20.20 6.27
C THR A 199 -23.60 19.53 6.84
N ASP A 200 -23.09 18.51 6.16
CA ASP A 200 -22.01 17.68 6.65
C ASP A 200 -20.95 17.47 5.58
N VAL A 201 -19.72 17.30 6.04
CA VAL A 201 -18.57 16.89 5.24
C VAL A 201 -18.14 15.51 5.70
N ALA A 202 -17.79 14.66 4.74
CA ALA A 202 -17.17 13.36 4.98
C ALA A 202 -15.85 13.26 4.23
N TYR A 203 -14.83 12.71 4.87
CA TYR A 203 -13.58 12.32 4.25
C TYR A 203 -13.19 10.91 4.72
N GLN A 204 -13.05 9.98 3.78
CA GLN A 204 -12.73 8.59 4.02
C GLN A 204 -11.44 8.22 3.32
N GLY A 205 -10.69 7.32 3.92
CA GLY A 205 -9.50 6.74 3.33
C GLY A 205 -9.14 5.42 3.98
N ASP A 206 -8.19 4.72 3.39
CA ASP A 206 -7.66 3.47 3.92
C ASP A 206 -6.30 3.69 4.55
N VAL A 207 -6.08 3.06 5.71
CA VAL A 207 -4.81 3.07 6.45
C VAL A 207 -4.19 1.68 6.35
N VAL A 208 -3.03 1.59 5.71
CA VAL A 208 -2.19 0.39 5.63
C VAL A 208 -1.08 0.50 6.66
N ARG A 209 -0.76 -0.60 7.35
CA ARG A 209 0.28 -0.63 8.40
C ARG A 209 1.39 -1.59 8.03
N GLY A 210 2.62 -1.20 8.32
CA GLY A 210 3.79 -2.05 8.15
C GLY A 210 4.92 -1.66 9.09
N GLY A 211 6.02 -2.40 8.97
CA GLY A 211 7.23 -2.13 9.75
C GLY A 211 7.88 -3.40 10.26
N SER A 212 9.00 -3.20 10.95
CA SER A 212 9.83 -4.26 11.50
C SER A 212 10.48 -3.78 12.78
N LEU A 213 10.47 -4.62 13.82
CA LEU A 213 11.23 -4.37 15.04
C LEU A 213 12.26 -5.49 15.22
N ILE A 214 13.54 -5.12 15.22
CA ILE A 214 14.65 -6.06 15.32
C ILE A 214 15.31 -5.91 16.69
N ILE A 215 15.35 -7.00 17.47
CA ILE A 215 15.91 -7.01 18.82
C ILE A 215 16.96 -8.10 18.94
N GLN A 216 18.11 -7.73 19.49
CA GLN A 216 19.19 -8.63 19.86
C GLN A 216 19.30 -8.75 21.40
N PRO A 217 18.74 -9.82 21.98
CA PRO A 217 18.87 -10.11 23.41
C PRO A 217 20.17 -10.85 23.75
N SER A 218 20.76 -10.56 24.91
CA SER A 218 21.82 -11.36 25.52
C SER A 218 21.70 -11.39 27.05
N ILE A 219 22.17 -12.48 27.66
CA ILE A 219 22.20 -12.66 29.11
C ILE A 219 23.65 -12.61 29.60
N GLU A 220 23.98 -11.62 30.41
CA GLU A 220 25.29 -11.47 31.06
C GLU A 220 25.22 -12.01 32.49
N ILE A 221 26.01 -13.05 32.83
CA ILE A 221 26.07 -13.64 34.19
C ILE A 221 27.48 -13.46 34.75
N GLU A 222 27.58 -12.89 35.95
CA GLU A 222 28.83 -12.75 36.69
C GLU A 222 29.16 -14.04 37.44
N VAL A 223 30.10 -14.82 36.92
CA VAL A 223 30.52 -16.06 37.57
C VAL A 223 31.71 -15.75 38.51
N PRO A 224 31.63 -16.14 39.80
CA PRO A 224 32.75 -15.98 40.73
C PRO A 224 34.05 -16.55 40.13
N PHE A 225 35.13 -15.79 40.22
CA PHE A 225 36.48 -16.14 39.72
C PHE A 225 36.66 -16.24 38.19
N VAL A 226 35.58 -16.40 37.40
CA VAL A 226 35.65 -16.52 35.93
C VAL A 226 35.31 -15.19 35.23
N GLY A 227 34.60 -14.28 35.92
CA GLY A 227 34.16 -13.01 35.36
C GLY A 227 32.80 -13.10 34.68
N THR A 228 32.45 -12.08 33.90
CA THR A 228 31.18 -12.03 33.16
C THR A 228 31.20 -13.01 31.99
N LYS A 229 30.25 -13.93 31.97
CA LYS A 229 29.94 -14.77 30.81
C LYS A 229 28.70 -14.22 30.10
N THR A 230 28.77 -14.13 28.78
CA THR A 230 27.63 -13.74 27.95
C THR A 230 27.03 -14.97 27.28
N PHE A 231 25.72 -15.09 27.35
CA PHE A 231 24.93 -16.08 26.65
C PHE A 231 24.11 -15.35 25.59
N GLU A 232 24.45 -15.58 24.32
CA GLU A 232 23.72 -15.00 23.19
C GLU A 232 22.36 -15.68 23.06
N ILE A 233 21.31 -14.88 22.98
CA ILE A 233 19.98 -15.34 22.62
C ILE A 233 19.77 -14.96 21.14
N PRO A 234 19.20 -15.84 20.29
CA PRO A 234 18.99 -15.54 18.89
C PRO A 234 18.26 -14.20 18.69
N LYS A 235 18.79 -13.38 17.79
CA LYS A 235 18.11 -12.17 17.31
C LYS A 235 16.74 -12.56 16.76
N PHE A 236 15.73 -11.74 17.03
CA PHE A 236 14.41 -11.91 16.46
C PHE A 236 13.91 -10.64 15.79
N THR A 237 13.05 -10.83 14.80
CA THR A 237 12.37 -9.77 14.05
C THR A 237 10.88 -9.95 14.23
N ALA A 238 10.21 -8.90 14.73
CA ALA A 238 8.76 -8.86 14.81
C ALA A 238 8.22 -8.06 13.61
N ASP A 239 7.46 -8.73 12.75
CA ASP A 239 6.78 -8.13 11.59
C ASP A 239 5.53 -7.37 12.05
N LEU A 240 5.38 -6.13 11.58
CA LEU A 240 4.31 -5.22 11.96
C LEU A 240 3.25 -5.08 10.85
N ALA A 241 3.23 -5.96 9.85
CA ALA A 241 2.20 -6.03 8.83
C ALA A 241 0.84 -6.46 9.44
N LEU A 242 -0.05 -5.49 9.66
CA LEU A 242 -1.36 -5.70 10.27
C LEU A 242 -2.54 -5.45 9.30
N GLY A 243 -2.23 -5.27 8.02
CA GLY A 243 -3.22 -5.08 6.96
C GLY A 243 -3.83 -3.68 6.93
N THR A 244 -5.02 -3.62 6.32
CA THR A 244 -5.69 -2.37 5.96
C THR A 244 -6.93 -2.13 6.81
N THR A 245 -7.14 -0.89 7.25
CA THR A 245 -8.39 -0.47 7.90
C THR A 245 -8.89 0.82 7.28
N SER A 246 -10.19 0.92 7.04
CA SER A 246 -10.79 2.18 6.63
C SER A 246 -10.91 3.16 7.80
N LEU A 247 -10.62 4.42 7.53
CA LEU A 247 -10.72 5.56 8.43
C LEU A 247 -11.75 6.54 7.86
N ALA A 248 -12.71 6.96 8.69
CA ALA A 248 -13.74 7.92 8.31
C ALA A 248 -13.68 9.15 9.22
N MET A 249 -13.69 10.32 8.60
CA MET A 249 -13.68 11.64 9.22
C MET A 249 -14.95 12.38 8.80
N ALA A 250 -15.50 13.17 9.71
CA ALA A 250 -16.66 14.00 9.42
C ALA A 250 -16.64 15.31 10.21
N ALA A 251 -17.27 16.34 9.66
CA ALA A 251 -17.46 17.62 10.33
C ALA A 251 -18.75 18.32 9.85
N GLU A 252 -19.40 19.07 10.75
CA GLU A 252 -20.60 19.84 10.43
C GLU A 252 -20.24 21.18 9.77
N VAL A 253 -20.98 21.55 8.72
CA VAL A 253 -20.85 22.82 7.99
C VAL A 253 -21.80 23.86 8.59
N SER A 254 -21.26 24.76 9.40
CA SER A 254 -22.04 25.86 9.99
C SER A 254 -22.00 27.15 9.17
N THR A 255 -21.01 27.32 8.29
CA THR A 255 -20.82 28.53 7.47
C THR A 255 -20.11 28.18 6.17
N PHE A 256 -20.49 28.86 5.09
CA PHE A 256 -19.82 28.80 3.79
C PHE A 256 -18.96 30.05 3.60
N GLY A 257 -17.69 29.88 3.27
CA GLY A 257 -16.73 30.95 3.05
C GLY A 257 -16.52 31.28 1.57
N ALA A 258 -15.51 32.12 1.30
CA ALA A 258 -15.02 32.29 -0.06
C ALA A 258 -14.40 30.99 -0.62
N PRO A 259 -14.45 30.79 -1.96
CA PRO A 259 -13.75 29.69 -2.60
C PRO A 259 -12.22 29.81 -2.38
N THR A 260 -11.55 28.67 -2.33
CA THR A 260 -10.08 28.56 -2.25
C THR A 260 -9.56 27.68 -3.38
N SER A 261 -8.25 27.68 -3.61
CA SER A 261 -7.59 26.70 -4.49
C SER A 261 -7.42 25.35 -3.80
N GLY A 262 -7.52 24.25 -4.56
CA GLY A 262 -7.27 22.88 -4.11
C GLY A 262 -8.16 21.89 -4.84
N ASP A 263 -8.06 20.61 -4.47
CA ASP A 263 -8.91 19.56 -5.02
C ASP A 263 -10.34 19.69 -4.49
N GLU A 264 -11.33 19.61 -5.39
CA GLU A 264 -12.75 19.67 -5.02
C GLU A 264 -13.29 18.27 -4.67
N ALA A 265 -14.04 18.19 -3.57
CA ALA A 265 -14.81 17.01 -3.20
C ALA A 265 -16.10 16.89 -4.01
N LYS A 266 -16.68 15.68 -4.06
CA LYS A 266 -17.97 15.47 -4.73
C LYS A 266 -19.13 16.05 -3.89
N VAL A 267 -20.20 16.48 -4.55
CA VAL A 267 -21.46 16.81 -3.88
C VAL A 267 -22.24 15.52 -3.58
N GLY A 268 -22.76 15.38 -2.36
CA GLY A 268 -23.48 14.22 -1.86
C GLY A 268 -22.79 13.54 -0.69
N THR A 269 -22.90 12.22 -0.59
CA THR A 269 -22.32 11.43 0.51
C THR A 269 -21.23 10.48 -0.01
N CYS A 270 -20.43 9.94 0.91
CA CYS A 270 -19.53 8.81 0.61
C CYS A 270 -20.24 7.45 0.56
N GLU A 271 -21.58 7.42 0.64
CA GLU A 271 -22.35 6.18 0.57
C GLU A 271 -22.59 5.79 -0.90
N GLY A 272 -21.84 4.80 -1.37
CA GLY A 272 -21.98 4.21 -2.70
C GLY A 272 -20.65 3.64 -3.18
N ASN A 273 -20.61 2.34 -3.51
CA ASN A 273 -19.44 1.60 -3.98
C ASN A 273 -18.88 2.07 -5.35
N GLY A 274 -19.10 3.32 -5.74
CA GLY A 274 -18.53 3.90 -6.95
C GLY A 274 -17.17 4.50 -6.66
N ALA A 275 -16.10 3.75 -6.95
CA ALA A 275 -14.83 4.36 -7.29
C ALA A 275 -15.06 5.27 -8.51
N GLY A 276 -15.14 6.58 -8.29
CA GLY A 276 -15.39 7.55 -9.35
C GLY A 276 -15.33 8.94 -8.77
N GLY A 277 -14.71 9.92 -9.39
CA GLY A 277 -14.07 10.00 -10.69
C GLY A 277 -13.71 11.47 -10.83
N GLY A 278 -12.54 11.77 -11.39
CA GLY A 278 -12.10 13.15 -11.61
C GLY A 278 -13.13 13.89 -12.47
N GLY A 279 -13.96 14.71 -11.82
CA GLY A 279 -14.99 15.52 -12.46
C GLY A 279 -14.38 16.76 -13.12
N GLY A 280 -13.71 16.58 -14.26
CA GLY A 280 -13.33 17.67 -15.15
C GLY A 280 -14.56 18.27 -15.83
N GLY A 281 -15.20 19.25 -15.19
CA GLY A 281 -16.32 19.98 -15.77
C GLY A 281 -15.89 20.88 -16.93
N SER A 282 -16.37 20.59 -18.13
CA SER A 282 -16.38 21.51 -19.26
C SER A 282 -17.82 21.85 -19.64
N SER A 283 -18.13 23.14 -19.58
CA SER A 283 -19.44 23.74 -19.82
C SER A 283 -19.64 24.06 -21.32
N SER A 284 -20.74 23.62 -21.93
CA SER A 284 -21.33 24.30 -23.09
C SER A 284 -22.79 23.89 -23.39
N SER A 285 -23.70 24.83 -23.10
CA SER A 285 -24.81 25.34 -23.93
C SER A 285 -25.77 24.41 -24.69
N SER A 286 -27.03 24.42 -24.22
CA SER A 286 -28.30 24.62 -24.96
C SER A 286 -28.45 24.17 -26.43
N GLY A 287 -29.40 23.25 -26.67
CA GLY A 287 -29.96 22.96 -27.99
C GLY A 287 -31.31 22.24 -27.90
N THR A 288 -32.36 22.93 -28.34
CA THR A 288 -33.78 22.55 -28.39
C THR A 288 -34.15 21.43 -29.37
N GLY A 289 -35.13 20.59 -28.99
CA GLY A 289 -36.28 20.19 -29.82
C GLY A 289 -36.13 19.00 -30.78
N GLY A 290 -37.10 18.08 -30.75
CA GLY A 290 -37.31 17.12 -31.85
C GLY A 290 -38.18 15.92 -31.46
N ALA A 291 -39.41 15.90 -31.95
CA ALA A 291 -40.45 14.90 -31.69
C ALA A 291 -40.32 13.63 -32.54
N GLY A 292 -40.84 12.51 -32.00
CA GLY A 292 -41.73 11.58 -32.70
C GLY A 292 -41.11 10.56 -33.68
N GLY A 293 -41.46 9.29 -33.52
CA GLY A 293 -41.21 8.29 -34.56
C GLY A 293 -41.34 6.83 -34.12
N SER A 294 -42.55 6.36 -33.92
CA SER A 294 -42.91 4.94 -33.90
C SER A 294 -42.69 4.28 -35.26
N GLY A 295 -42.10 3.09 -35.31
CA GLY A 295 -42.00 2.28 -36.53
C GLY A 295 -41.63 0.83 -36.25
N ALA A 296 -42.62 -0.05 -36.34
CA ALA A 296 -42.47 -1.49 -36.29
C ALA A 296 -42.25 -2.07 -37.70
N GLY A 297 -41.53 -3.20 -37.75
CA GLY A 297 -41.76 -4.26 -38.74
C GLY A 297 -40.85 -4.26 -39.97
N GLY A 298 -40.38 -5.46 -40.34
CA GLY A 298 -39.87 -5.72 -41.69
C GLY A 298 -38.86 -6.86 -41.78
N ALA A 299 -39.33 -8.10 -41.79
CA ALA A 299 -38.58 -9.21 -42.37
C ALA A 299 -38.42 -9.01 -43.89
N GLY A 300 -37.27 -9.36 -44.45
CA GLY A 300 -37.02 -9.29 -45.89
C GLY A 300 -35.81 -10.12 -46.31
N ALA A 301 -36.10 -11.25 -46.95
CA ALA A 301 -35.15 -12.13 -47.59
C ALA A 301 -34.65 -11.58 -48.94
N GLY A 302 -33.47 -12.04 -49.36
CA GLY A 302 -33.13 -12.24 -50.77
C GLY A 302 -32.33 -11.14 -51.45
N GLY A 303 -31.10 -11.47 -51.86
CA GLY A 303 -30.28 -10.63 -52.72
C GLY A 303 -28.98 -11.32 -53.13
N ALA A 304 -29.08 -12.16 -54.15
CA ALA A 304 -27.95 -12.82 -54.80
C ALA A 304 -27.13 -11.86 -55.68
N GLY A 305 -25.85 -12.19 -55.89
CA GLY A 305 -25.12 -11.86 -57.11
C GLY A 305 -23.93 -10.92 -56.93
N GLY A 306 -22.72 -11.48 -56.97
CA GLY A 306 -21.47 -10.71 -56.98
C GLY A 306 -20.25 -11.59 -57.16
N SER A 307 -20.15 -12.25 -58.31
CA SER A 307 -19.01 -13.08 -58.72
C SER A 307 -17.74 -12.24 -58.88
N GLY A 308 -16.71 -12.53 -58.09
CA GLY A 308 -15.35 -12.02 -58.27
C GLY A 308 -14.35 -13.16 -58.05
N ALA A 309 -14.00 -13.85 -59.12
CA ALA A 309 -12.95 -14.85 -59.13
C ALA A 309 -11.58 -14.17 -59.26
N GLY A 310 -10.66 -14.50 -58.36
CA GLY A 310 -9.25 -14.14 -58.42
C GLY A 310 -8.50 -14.95 -57.38
N GLY A 311 -7.96 -16.10 -57.79
CA GLY A 311 -7.33 -17.07 -56.89
C GLY A 311 -5.91 -16.71 -56.47
N SER A 312 -5.50 -17.31 -55.35
CA SER A 312 -4.13 -17.64 -54.92
C SER A 312 -4.29 -18.56 -53.70
N GLY A 313 -3.92 -19.84 -53.77
CA GLY A 313 -2.66 -20.31 -53.17
C GLY A 313 -2.88 -20.73 -51.71
N GLY A 314 -2.97 -22.04 -51.45
CA GLY A 314 -3.42 -22.58 -50.17
C GLY A 314 -2.40 -22.52 -49.02
N SER A 315 -2.89 -22.86 -47.83
CA SER A 315 -2.13 -23.50 -46.74
C SER A 315 -3.13 -24.18 -45.81
N GLY A 316 -2.74 -25.35 -45.29
CA GLY A 316 -3.61 -26.29 -44.59
C GLY A 316 -4.25 -25.69 -43.34
N GLY A 317 -5.50 -26.06 -43.09
CA GLY A 317 -6.14 -25.82 -41.81
C GLY A 317 -5.40 -26.59 -40.71
N GLY A 318 -4.49 -25.90 -40.04
CA GLY A 318 -4.04 -26.30 -38.71
C GLY A 318 -5.23 -26.29 -37.74
N PRO A 319 -5.13 -26.99 -36.60
CA PRO A 319 -6.11 -26.89 -35.54
C PRO A 319 -6.24 -25.41 -35.14
N VAL A 320 -7.45 -24.85 -35.26
CA VAL A 320 -7.75 -23.51 -34.77
C VAL A 320 -7.55 -23.55 -33.26
N CYS A 321 -6.66 -22.74 -32.71
CA CYS A 321 -6.52 -22.63 -31.27
C CYS A 321 -7.85 -22.12 -30.72
N ASN A 322 -8.29 -22.67 -29.58
CA ASN A 322 -9.54 -22.25 -28.95
C ASN A 322 -9.33 -20.95 -28.17
N ASP A 323 -8.87 -19.94 -28.89
CA ASP A 323 -8.47 -18.63 -28.38
C ASP A 323 -9.68 -17.69 -28.21
N ASP A 324 -10.76 -17.96 -28.93
CA ASP A 324 -12.02 -17.19 -28.98
C ASP A 324 -12.84 -17.13 -27.65
N LEU A 325 -12.38 -17.70 -26.54
CA LEU A 325 -13.18 -17.80 -25.30
C LEU A 325 -12.98 -16.66 -24.29
N ASN A 326 -11.98 -15.80 -24.45
CA ASN A 326 -11.81 -14.57 -23.68
C ASN A 326 -11.46 -13.41 -24.62
N PRO A 327 -11.86 -12.15 -24.35
CA PRO A 327 -11.23 -11.00 -25.02
C PRO A 327 -9.73 -11.08 -24.73
N GLU A 328 -8.93 -11.29 -25.77
CA GLU A 328 -7.48 -11.46 -25.73
C GLU A 328 -6.78 -10.59 -24.68
N PRO A 329 -5.72 -11.12 -24.06
CA PRO A 329 -4.58 -10.34 -23.66
C PRO A 329 -3.61 -9.97 -24.81
N ASN A 330 -4.14 -9.32 -25.85
CA ASN A 330 -3.54 -8.13 -26.52
C ASN A 330 -2.08 -8.18 -27.00
N ASP A 331 -1.98 -8.31 -28.34
CA ASP A 331 -0.82 -8.12 -29.23
C ASP A 331 0.13 -6.93 -28.97
N THR A 332 -0.29 -5.92 -28.20
CA THR A 332 0.48 -4.68 -28.01
C THR A 332 0.44 -4.13 -26.59
N LYS A 333 1.50 -3.38 -26.25
CA LYS A 333 1.66 -2.74 -24.94
C LYS A 333 0.52 -1.77 -24.57
N ASP A 334 -0.08 -1.13 -25.57
CA ASP A 334 -1.16 -0.16 -25.35
C ASP A 334 -2.52 -0.84 -25.12
N THR A 335 -2.66 -2.08 -25.60
CA THR A 335 -3.86 -2.88 -25.42
C THR A 335 -3.76 -3.82 -24.23
N ALA A 336 -2.56 -4.01 -23.63
CA ALA A 336 -2.24 -4.85 -22.46
C ALA A 336 -3.40 -5.08 -21.46
N THR A 337 -3.63 -6.35 -21.08
CA THR A 337 -4.69 -6.75 -20.16
C THR A 337 -4.37 -6.25 -18.78
N LYS A 338 -5.21 -5.33 -18.29
CA LYS A 338 -5.00 -4.71 -16.98
C LYS A 338 -5.42 -5.64 -15.86
N ILE A 339 -4.46 -5.98 -15.01
CA ILE A 339 -4.63 -6.77 -13.81
C ILE A 339 -4.73 -5.83 -12.62
N ALA A 340 -5.89 -5.83 -11.97
CA ALA A 340 -6.14 -5.01 -10.78
C ALA A 340 -5.56 -5.63 -9.49
N ALA A 341 -4.88 -6.78 -9.57
CA ALA A 341 -4.26 -7.40 -8.42
C ALA A 341 -2.99 -6.65 -8.02
N ASP A 342 -2.88 -6.38 -6.72
CA ASP A 342 -1.69 -5.79 -6.13
C ASP A 342 -0.76 -6.91 -5.66
N ILE A 343 0.45 -6.95 -6.21
CA ILE A 343 1.48 -7.92 -5.80
C ILE A 343 2.33 -7.25 -4.72
N SER A 344 2.23 -7.72 -3.48
CA SER A 344 2.98 -7.20 -2.34
C SER A 344 3.91 -8.28 -1.78
N CYS A 345 5.04 -7.87 -1.22
CA CYS A 345 5.89 -8.77 -0.46
C CYS A 345 5.46 -8.87 1.02
N SER A 346 4.56 -8.01 1.50
CA SER A 346 4.11 -7.99 2.89
C SER A 346 2.65 -7.52 3.06
N PRO A 347 1.69 -8.45 3.24
CA PRO A 347 1.86 -9.89 3.14
C PRO A 347 2.22 -10.30 1.71
N VAL A 348 2.98 -11.39 1.55
CA VAL A 348 3.25 -11.95 0.22
C VAL A 348 1.93 -12.28 -0.46
N THR A 349 1.64 -11.62 -1.58
CA THR A 349 0.51 -11.95 -2.43
C THR A 349 0.98 -12.65 -3.71
N GLU A 350 0.06 -13.37 -4.33
CA GLU A 350 0.29 -14.16 -5.54
C GLU A 350 -0.87 -13.90 -6.51
N ASP A 351 -0.55 -13.72 -7.78
CA ASP A 351 -1.53 -13.71 -8.87
C ASP A 351 -1.16 -14.77 -9.91
N THR A 352 -2.15 -15.54 -10.33
CA THR A 352 -1.96 -16.62 -11.31
C THR A 352 -2.75 -16.36 -12.57
N ARG A 353 -2.12 -16.55 -13.73
CA ARG A 353 -2.74 -16.40 -15.04
C ARG A 353 -2.49 -17.62 -15.91
N ALA A 354 -3.36 -17.82 -16.88
CA ALA A 354 -3.23 -18.84 -17.90
C ALA A 354 -3.83 -18.34 -19.20
N GLY A 355 -3.26 -18.80 -20.32
CA GLY A 355 -3.67 -18.43 -21.67
C GLY A 355 -3.17 -19.45 -22.69
N VAL A 356 -3.40 -19.16 -23.96
CA VAL A 356 -2.99 -20.00 -25.10
C VAL A 356 -2.38 -19.07 -26.13
N LEU A 357 -1.19 -19.42 -26.64
CA LEU A 357 -0.59 -18.71 -27.77
C LEU A 357 -0.95 -19.41 -29.09
N ASP A 358 -1.57 -18.71 -30.04
CA ASP A 358 -1.89 -19.16 -31.41
C ASP A 358 -0.80 -18.77 -32.41
N GLY A 359 0.30 -19.51 -32.36
CA GLY A 359 1.41 -19.39 -33.30
C GLY A 359 2.42 -18.29 -32.98
N GLU A 360 3.29 -17.99 -33.94
CA GLU A 360 4.54 -17.24 -33.72
C GLU A 360 4.33 -15.73 -33.56
N THR A 361 3.16 -15.23 -33.96
CA THR A 361 2.82 -13.80 -33.89
C THR A 361 1.89 -13.46 -32.74
N ASP A 362 1.40 -14.47 -32.03
CA ASP A 362 0.53 -14.26 -30.89
C ASP A 362 1.36 -14.01 -29.63
N ILE A 363 1.05 -12.90 -28.98
CA ILE A 363 1.78 -12.34 -27.86
C ILE A 363 0.76 -11.91 -26.82
N ASP A 364 0.90 -12.46 -25.62
CA ASP A 364 0.06 -12.07 -24.50
C ASP A 364 0.76 -11.08 -23.56
N ILE A 365 0.12 -9.94 -23.29
CA ILE A 365 0.67 -8.88 -22.44
C ILE A 365 -0.26 -8.54 -21.26
N TYR A 366 0.23 -8.72 -20.05
CA TYR A 366 -0.50 -8.38 -18.82
C TYR A 366 0.12 -7.16 -18.16
N SER A 367 -0.69 -6.14 -17.85
CA SER A 367 -0.26 -4.94 -17.15
C SER A 367 -0.75 -4.92 -15.71
N TYR A 368 0.16 -4.65 -14.77
CA TYR A 368 -0.11 -4.46 -13.35
C TYR A 368 0.04 -2.95 -13.03
N PRO A 369 -0.99 -2.12 -13.28
CA PRO A 369 -0.91 -0.66 -13.18
C PRO A 369 -0.86 -0.13 -11.75
N ASN A 370 -1.44 -0.84 -10.79
CA ASN A 370 -1.42 -0.46 -9.37
C ASN A 370 -0.05 -0.69 -8.72
N GLY A 371 0.81 -1.40 -9.43
CA GLY A 371 2.18 -1.67 -9.08
C GLY A 371 2.39 -2.94 -8.29
N ILE A 372 3.62 -3.43 -8.34
CA ILE A 372 4.16 -4.41 -7.41
C ILE A 372 4.94 -3.61 -6.38
N ASP A 373 4.70 -3.89 -5.11
CA ASP A 373 5.40 -3.29 -3.98
C ASP A 373 6.86 -3.79 -3.99
N VAL A 374 7.79 -3.00 -4.55
CA VAL A 374 9.23 -3.24 -4.42
C VAL A 374 9.62 -2.93 -2.99
N CYS A 375 9.49 -3.94 -2.15
CA CYS A 375 9.97 -3.89 -0.79
C CYS A 375 11.47 -3.57 -0.77
N ALA A 376 11.85 -2.59 0.04
CA ALA A 376 13.26 -2.32 0.32
C ALA A 376 13.87 -3.55 1.01
N GLY A 377 14.76 -4.29 0.34
CA GLY A 377 15.43 -5.45 0.91
C GLY A 377 15.80 -6.55 -0.10
N PRO A 378 16.27 -7.71 0.36
CA PRO A 378 16.70 -8.83 -0.49
C PRO A 378 15.54 -9.63 -1.12
N ALA A 379 14.29 -9.30 -0.82
CA ALA A 379 13.13 -9.97 -1.38
C ALA A 379 13.00 -9.63 -2.87
N LYS A 380 12.87 -10.65 -3.71
CA LYS A 380 12.89 -10.53 -5.17
C LYS A 380 11.52 -10.88 -5.72
N PRO A 381 10.95 -10.07 -6.65
CA PRO A 381 9.79 -10.51 -7.41
C PRO A 381 10.18 -11.75 -8.21
N TRP A 382 9.31 -12.75 -8.17
CA TRP A 382 9.50 -14.04 -8.80
C TRP A 382 8.28 -14.37 -9.65
N LEU A 383 8.54 -14.65 -10.92
CA LEU A 383 7.55 -15.19 -11.82
C LEU A 383 7.85 -16.67 -12.02
N LYS A 384 6.99 -17.49 -11.43
CA LYS A 384 7.01 -18.92 -11.64
C LYS A 384 6.18 -19.25 -12.87
N ALA A 385 6.82 -19.84 -13.88
CA ALA A 385 6.20 -20.09 -15.16
C ALA A 385 5.95 -21.58 -15.36
N TYR A 386 4.76 -21.92 -15.82
CA TYR A 386 4.33 -23.27 -16.12
C TYR A 386 3.96 -23.34 -17.60
N ALA A 387 4.97 -23.38 -18.46
CA ALA A 387 4.78 -23.56 -19.89
C ALA A 387 4.49 -25.03 -20.20
N THR A 388 3.52 -25.31 -21.07
CA THR A 388 3.39 -26.67 -21.63
C THR A 388 4.50 -27.00 -22.62
N LYS A 389 5.16 -25.97 -23.19
CA LYS A 389 6.30 -26.09 -24.10
C LYS A 389 7.51 -25.28 -23.62
N PRO A 390 8.74 -25.81 -23.77
CA PRO A 390 9.96 -25.09 -23.40
C PRO A 390 10.28 -23.91 -24.33
N THR A 391 9.54 -23.76 -25.43
CA THR A 391 9.69 -22.66 -26.39
C THR A 391 8.93 -21.41 -25.99
N THR A 392 8.12 -21.43 -24.93
CA THR A 392 7.43 -20.24 -24.41
C THR A 392 8.39 -19.34 -23.63
N TRP A 393 8.29 -18.04 -23.87
CA TRP A 393 9.08 -16.98 -23.25
C TRP A 393 8.21 -16.28 -22.22
N PHE A 394 8.80 -15.96 -21.08
CA PHE A 394 8.17 -15.11 -20.07
C PHE A 394 9.13 -13.97 -19.76
N CYS A 395 8.64 -12.74 -19.86
CA CYS A 395 9.42 -11.55 -19.52
C CYS A 395 8.64 -10.69 -18.54
N ILE A 396 9.35 -10.03 -17.64
CA ILE A 396 8.75 -9.06 -16.72
C ILE A 396 9.44 -7.72 -16.96
N ILE A 397 8.66 -6.73 -17.36
CA ILE A 397 9.14 -5.40 -17.71
C ILE A 397 8.69 -4.43 -16.61
N PRO A 398 9.60 -3.95 -15.75
CA PRO A 398 9.27 -2.94 -14.76
C PRO A 398 9.14 -1.57 -15.42
N ARG A 399 8.31 -0.71 -14.83
CA ARG A 399 8.19 0.70 -15.19
C ARG A 399 8.21 1.52 -13.91
N CYS A 400 9.36 2.12 -13.63
CA CYS A 400 9.54 3.04 -12.51
C CYS A 400 8.87 4.39 -12.81
N ALA A 401 8.41 5.10 -11.76
CA ALA A 401 7.71 6.37 -11.90
C ALA A 401 8.57 7.53 -12.45
N ALA A 402 9.89 7.51 -12.21
CA ALA A 402 10.77 8.67 -12.46
C ALA A 402 11.91 8.45 -13.49
N LYS A 403 12.00 7.28 -14.11
CA LYS A 403 12.98 6.99 -15.19
C LYS A 403 12.30 6.19 -16.31
N GLU A 404 12.72 6.43 -17.55
CA GLU A 404 12.30 5.63 -18.71
C GLU A 404 12.90 4.20 -18.70
N ILE A 405 13.87 3.91 -17.83
CA ILE A 405 14.54 2.59 -17.76
C ILE A 405 14.71 2.18 -16.30
N PRO A 406 14.12 1.05 -15.85
CA PRO A 406 14.41 0.46 -14.54
C PRO A 406 15.83 -0.09 -14.50
N ASP A 407 16.50 0.00 -13.36
CA ASP A 407 17.77 -0.70 -13.15
C ASP A 407 17.43 -2.17 -12.79
N ILE A 408 17.45 -3.07 -13.78
CA ILE A 408 17.39 -4.52 -13.50
C ILE A 408 18.74 -4.90 -12.90
N LEU A 409 18.74 -5.32 -11.64
CA LEU A 409 19.97 -5.54 -10.90
C LEU A 409 20.56 -6.93 -11.18
N GLU A 410 19.72 -7.97 -11.18
CA GLU A 410 20.18 -9.35 -11.31
C GLU A 410 19.10 -10.24 -11.95
N CYS A 411 19.46 -10.93 -13.03
CA CYS A 411 18.78 -12.14 -13.51
C CYS A 411 19.47 -13.38 -12.91
N GLN A 412 18.70 -14.44 -12.58
CA GLN A 412 19.26 -15.66 -11.96
C GLN A 412 20.31 -16.36 -12.84
N ASP A 413 20.17 -16.31 -14.16
CA ASP A 413 21.11 -16.88 -15.12
C ASP A 413 22.25 -15.91 -15.51
N GLY A 414 22.20 -14.66 -15.03
CA GLY A 414 23.12 -13.60 -15.36
C GLY A 414 23.03 -13.12 -16.82
N GLN A 415 21.99 -13.49 -17.57
CA GLN A 415 21.77 -13.05 -18.95
C GLN A 415 20.55 -12.15 -19.05
N TYR A 416 20.66 -11.16 -19.94
CA TYR A 416 19.58 -10.25 -20.28
C TYR A 416 19.26 -10.41 -21.75
N TYR A 417 18.00 -10.65 -22.08
CA TYR A 417 17.52 -10.58 -23.46
C TYR A 417 16.75 -9.27 -23.66
N SER A 418 17.04 -8.60 -24.77
CA SER A 418 16.30 -7.42 -25.20
C SER A 418 15.27 -7.82 -26.25
N LEU A 419 14.02 -7.41 -26.03
CA LEU A 419 12.92 -7.57 -26.97
C LEU A 419 12.46 -6.16 -27.37
N ASP A 420 12.51 -5.85 -28.67
CA ASP A 420 12.16 -4.53 -29.23
C ASP A 420 12.85 -3.33 -28.54
N GLY A 421 14.10 -3.51 -28.11
CA GLY A 421 14.87 -2.48 -27.42
C GLY A 421 14.49 -2.26 -25.96
N MET A 422 13.62 -3.10 -25.38
CA MET A 422 13.38 -3.16 -23.94
C MET A 422 14.22 -4.31 -23.34
N GLU A 423 15.08 -4.02 -22.37
CA GLU A 423 15.83 -5.02 -21.59
C GLU A 423 14.88 -5.62 -20.54
N ALA A 424 14.44 -6.88 -20.66
CA ALA A 424 13.39 -7.35 -19.74
C ALA A 424 13.19 -8.87 -19.55
N CYS A 425 14.00 -9.75 -20.14
CA CYS A 425 13.82 -11.20 -19.97
C CYS A 425 15.05 -11.82 -19.27
N CYS A 426 14.82 -12.52 -18.16
CA CYS A 426 15.84 -13.19 -17.35
C CYS A 426 15.90 -14.72 -17.55
N ASN A 427 15.05 -15.28 -18.42
CA ASN A 427 15.10 -16.71 -18.79
C ASN A 427 14.19 -17.01 -20.00
N GLN A 428 14.41 -18.15 -20.68
CA GLN A 428 13.53 -18.71 -21.71
C GLN A 428 13.03 -20.09 -21.28
N GLY A 429 11.71 -20.34 -21.35
CA GLY A 429 11.13 -21.66 -21.10
C GLY A 429 11.25 -22.19 -19.67
N ALA A 430 11.54 -21.31 -18.70
CA ALA A 430 11.74 -21.65 -17.29
C ALA A 430 11.31 -20.50 -16.38
N ASP A 431 11.36 -20.74 -15.06
CA ASP A 431 11.08 -19.72 -14.04
C ASP A 431 11.96 -18.48 -14.23
N VAL A 432 11.34 -17.31 -14.05
CA VAL A 432 11.97 -16.00 -14.19
C VAL A 432 12.10 -15.39 -12.81
N LEU A 433 13.32 -15.39 -12.27
CA LEU A 433 13.65 -14.72 -11.02
C LEU A 433 14.47 -13.46 -11.33
N MET A 434 14.01 -12.31 -10.85
CA MET A 434 14.73 -11.05 -11.04
C MET A 434 14.79 -10.21 -9.77
N HIS A 435 15.88 -9.49 -9.63
CA HIS A 435 16.01 -8.43 -8.63
C HIS A 435 15.85 -7.07 -9.32
N LEU A 436 14.96 -6.24 -8.78
CA LEU A 436 14.66 -4.93 -9.30
C LEU A 436 14.79 -3.89 -8.22
N GLU A 437 15.38 -2.76 -8.58
CA GLU A 437 15.44 -1.58 -7.72
C GLU A 437 15.10 -0.34 -8.53
N CYS A 438 14.00 0.33 -8.20
CA CYS A 438 13.71 1.66 -8.72
C CYS A 438 14.43 2.69 -7.85
N THR A 439 15.72 2.89 -8.12
CA THR A 439 16.62 3.76 -7.33
C THR A 439 16.23 5.25 -7.32
N ALA A 440 15.34 5.69 -8.22
CA ALA A 440 14.90 7.07 -8.35
C ALA A 440 13.40 7.21 -8.09
N GLY A 441 13.01 7.89 -7.00
CA GLY A 441 11.65 8.42 -6.83
C GLY A 441 10.95 8.15 -5.51
N GLY A 442 11.51 7.37 -4.58
CA GLY A 442 10.91 7.12 -3.26
C GLY A 442 9.54 6.41 -3.27
N SER A 443 9.04 6.03 -4.44
CA SER A 443 7.85 5.19 -4.60
C SER A 443 8.28 3.73 -4.56
N THR A 444 7.72 2.97 -3.61
CA THR A 444 7.83 1.50 -3.58
C THR A 444 6.88 0.84 -4.59
N LEU A 445 5.98 1.59 -5.23
CA LEU A 445 5.10 1.04 -6.26
C LEU A 445 5.73 1.23 -7.62
N THR A 446 6.02 0.10 -8.28
CA THR A 446 6.51 0.04 -9.66
C THR A 446 5.45 -0.63 -10.50
N SER A 447 5.08 -0.11 -11.67
CA SER A 447 4.13 -0.81 -12.55
C SER A 447 4.85 -1.84 -13.39
N TYR A 448 4.17 -2.94 -13.75
CA TYR A 448 4.81 -4.06 -14.44
C TYR A 448 4.04 -4.49 -15.67
N LEU A 449 4.77 -5.04 -16.64
CA LEU A 449 4.23 -5.81 -17.74
C LEU A 449 4.77 -7.23 -17.65
N VAL A 450 3.90 -8.23 -17.75
CA VAL A 450 4.29 -9.62 -18.01
C VAL A 450 4.02 -9.91 -19.47
N TYR A 451 5.04 -10.34 -20.19
CA TYR A 451 5.00 -10.64 -21.62
C TYR A 451 5.18 -12.14 -21.82
N VAL A 452 4.31 -12.76 -22.61
CA VAL A 452 4.33 -14.19 -22.92
C VAL A 452 4.33 -14.39 -24.43
N ASP A 453 5.28 -15.16 -24.97
CA ASP A 453 5.54 -15.28 -26.42
C ASP A 453 6.13 -16.66 -26.76
N GLN A 454 6.15 -17.04 -28.04
CA GLN A 454 6.71 -18.29 -28.55
C GLN A 454 7.40 -18.12 -29.93
N PRO A 455 8.49 -17.34 -30.03
CA PRO A 455 9.16 -17.07 -31.30
C PRO A 455 9.65 -18.35 -31.98
N GLY A 456 9.51 -18.42 -33.30
CA GLY A 456 9.87 -19.58 -34.13
C GLY A 456 8.88 -20.75 -34.10
N VAL A 457 7.74 -20.63 -33.39
CA VAL A 457 6.79 -21.72 -33.20
C VAL A 457 5.41 -21.34 -33.70
N ASN A 458 4.92 -22.06 -34.72
CA ASN A 458 3.58 -21.87 -35.28
C ASN A 458 2.63 -23.01 -34.82
N GLU A 459 2.37 -23.08 -33.52
CA GLU A 459 1.44 -24.05 -32.92
C GLU A 459 0.69 -23.46 -31.71
N CYS A 460 -0.43 -24.08 -31.32
CA CYS A 460 -1.12 -23.71 -30.08
C CYS A 460 -0.29 -24.11 -28.85
N THR A 461 0.02 -23.16 -27.98
CA THR A 461 0.76 -23.42 -26.75
C THR A 461 0.01 -22.89 -25.54
N ASP A 462 -0.52 -23.80 -24.73
CA ASP A 462 -1.07 -23.45 -23.43
C ASP A 462 0.07 -22.99 -22.50
N TYR A 463 -0.17 -21.94 -21.72
CA TYR A 463 0.73 -21.50 -20.67
C TYR A 463 -0.02 -21.14 -19.40
N ALA A 464 0.69 -21.18 -18.29
CA ALA A 464 0.28 -20.53 -17.06
C ALA A 464 1.49 -19.88 -16.38
N TYR A 465 1.26 -18.86 -15.57
CA TYR A 465 2.27 -18.29 -14.69
C TYR A 465 1.68 -17.90 -13.34
N SER A 466 2.55 -17.78 -12.36
CA SER A 466 2.30 -17.23 -11.04
C SER A 466 3.31 -16.11 -10.79
N LEU A 467 2.83 -14.92 -10.44
CA LEU A 467 3.65 -13.77 -10.06
C LEU A 467 3.54 -13.56 -8.55
N THR A 468 4.67 -13.61 -7.85
CA THR A 468 4.74 -13.45 -6.40
C THR A 468 6.10 -12.91 -5.94
N PHE A 469 6.32 -12.82 -4.64
CA PHE A 469 7.63 -12.54 -4.05
C PHE A 469 8.21 -13.81 -3.43
N LEU A 470 9.51 -14.02 -3.64
CA LEU A 470 10.26 -14.96 -2.82
C LEU A 470 10.78 -14.22 -1.59
N SER A 471 10.33 -14.67 -0.41
CA SER A 471 11.07 -14.40 0.82
C SER A 471 12.44 -15.08 0.71
N PRO A 472 13.54 -14.39 1.07
CA PRO A 472 14.86 -15.02 1.19
C PRO A 472 14.86 -16.25 2.12
#